data_AF-V9RA10-F1
#
_entry.id   AF-V9RA10-F1
#
_cell.length_a   1.000
_cell.length_b   1.000
_cell.length_c   1.000
_cell.angle_alpha   90.00
_cell.angle_beta   90.00
_cell.angle_gamma   90.00
#
_symmetry.space_group_name_H-M   'P 1'
#
loop_
_entity.id
_entity.type
_entity.pdbx_description
1 polymer ?
#
loop_
_entity_poly.entity_id
_entity_poly.type
_entity_poly.pdbx_seq_one_letter_code
_entity_poly.pdbx_strand_id
1 'polypeptide(L)'
;MNYKKFVIGVALSTLLSFLPYNSFSSINIPEGGNGLYIGTQYRVGVPNFSSFSAQETLPGLTKKIFGLGFTESDITKHGSFKQVYDPTYASNFAGFSGVVGYYVDCFRIEFEGSYENFEPERQWYPEGSQSHKFFALSRDNTMSDNKFIVLENNGVMNKSLNVNFCYDVAQGHVPLAPYACAGIGADYIKFLGISLPKFSYQVKFGVNYPISVNIMLFGGGYYHKVVGNKYGRVEIAYHPSAFSDVPKTTSASATLGTDYFGWEVGMRFAL
;
A
#
# COMPACT_ATOMS: atom_id res chain seq x y z
N MET A 1 -30.08 -4.07 5.15
CA MET A 1 -29.22 -3.77 6.32
C MET A 1 -27.87 -3.29 5.81
N ASN A 2 -27.48 -2.05 6.12
CA ASN A 2 -26.39 -1.36 5.43
C ASN A 2 -25.04 -1.74 6.05
N TYR A 3 -24.40 -2.80 5.54
CA TYR A 3 -23.19 -3.44 6.11
C TYR A 3 -22.05 -2.44 6.41
N LYS A 4 -21.95 -1.36 5.61
CA LYS A 4 -20.98 -0.28 5.83
C LYS A 4 -21.20 0.49 7.14
N LYS A 5 -22.47 0.74 7.52
CA LYS A 5 -22.80 1.40 8.80
C LYS A 5 -22.59 0.48 10.00
N PHE A 6 -22.77 -0.82 9.81
CA PHE A 6 -22.54 -1.83 10.85
C PHE A 6 -21.05 -1.98 11.17
N VAL A 7 -20.19 -2.07 10.15
CA VAL A 7 -18.72 -2.18 10.36
C VAL A 7 -18.15 -0.91 11.00
N ILE A 8 -18.60 0.28 10.58
CA ILE A 8 -18.18 1.54 11.20
C ILE A 8 -18.66 1.63 12.65
N GLY A 9 -19.91 1.21 12.92
CA GLY A 9 -20.46 1.19 14.27
C GLY A 9 -19.72 0.23 15.21
N VAL A 10 -19.36 -0.96 14.72
CA VAL A 10 -18.61 -1.95 15.50
C VAL A 10 -17.19 -1.47 15.76
N ALA A 11 -16.49 -0.91 14.75
CA ALA A 11 -15.14 -0.37 14.92
C ALA A 11 -15.10 0.80 15.92
N LEU A 12 -16.09 1.71 15.86
CA LEU A 12 -16.20 2.84 16.77
C LEU A 12 -16.54 2.37 18.20
N SER A 13 -17.42 1.37 18.34
CA SER A 13 -17.80 0.82 19.65
C SER A 13 -16.67 0.01 20.30
N THR A 14 -15.83 -0.68 19.51
CA THR A 14 -14.62 -1.34 20.03
C THR A 14 -13.57 -0.32 20.47
N LEU A 15 -13.43 0.80 19.74
CA LEU A 15 -12.52 1.87 20.12
C LEU A 15 -12.92 2.55 21.44
N LEU A 16 -14.23 2.71 21.67
CA LEU A 16 -14.79 3.26 22.91
C LEU A 16 -14.68 2.29 24.11
N SER A 17 -14.64 0.97 23.88
CA SER A 17 -14.51 -0.03 24.95
C SER A 17 -13.09 -0.18 25.52
N PHE A 18 -12.08 0.43 24.89
CA PHE A 18 -10.71 0.49 25.40
C PHE A 18 -10.40 1.76 26.19
N LEU A 19 -11.40 2.61 26.47
CA LEU A 19 -11.25 3.74 27.38
C LEU A 19 -11.32 3.22 28.83
N PRO A 20 -10.22 3.23 29.61
CA PRO A 20 -10.27 2.80 31.00
C PRO A 20 -11.07 3.80 31.84
N TYR A 21 -12.13 3.34 32.49
CA TYR A 21 -12.80 4.05 33.58
C TYR A 21 -11.96 3.87 34.87
N ASN A 22 -11.24 4.94 35.24
CA ASN A 22 -10.59 5.25 36.54
C ASN A 22 -9.14 4.80 36.83
N SER A 23 -8.37 5.84 37.21
CA SER A 23 -7.32 5.97 38.24
C SER A 23 -5.90 5.42 38.00
N PHE A 24 -4.96 6.35 37.76
CA PHE A 24 -3.58 6.29 38.27
C PHE A 24 -3.17 7.65 38.84
N SER A 25 -2.43 7.60 39.95
CA SER A 25 -2.08 8.70 40.84
C SER A 25 -1.08 9.71 40.25
N SER A 26 -1.26 10.97 40.65
CA SER A 26 -0.44 12.16 40.38
C SER A 26 1.05 12.00 40.71
N ILE A 27 1.94 12.36 39.77
CA ILE A 27 3.28 12.98 39.97
C ILE A 27 3.70 13.62 38.62
N ASN A 28 4.22 14.85 38.68
CA ASN A 28 4.58 15.74 37.56
C ASN A 28 5.80 15.28 36.74
N ILE A 29 5.55 14.77 35.53
CA ILE A 29 6.35 15.04 34.31
C ILE A 29 5.76 16.35 33.73
N PRO A 30 6.48 17.20 32.95
CA PRO A 30 5.89 18.43 32.43
C PRO A 30 4.50 18.11 31.87
N GLU A 31 3.51 18.82 32.41
CA GLU A 31 2.08 18.59 32.21
C GLU A 31 1.75 18.28 30.75
N GLY A 32 0.70 17.49 30.53
CA GLY A 32 0.06 17.26 29.23
C GLY A 32 0.08 18.52 28.37
N GLY A 33 1.10 18.60 27.52
CA GLY A 33 1.49 19.84 26.88
C GLY A 33 0.86 19.89 25.52
N ASN A 34 -0.12 20.76 25.35
CA ASN A 34 -0.58 21.14 24.03
C ASN A 34 0.60 21.71 23.25
N GLY A 35 1.00 21.06 22.16
CA GLY A 35 2.26 21.36 21.52
C GLY A 35 2.35 20.81 20.11
N LEU A 36 2.92 21.63 19.22
CA LEU A 36 3.29 21.20 17.87
C LEU A 36 4.54 20.34 17.95
N TYR A 37 4.61 19.33 17.08
CA TYR A 37 5.82 18.57 16.86
C TYR A 37 5.98 18.21 15.39
N ILE A 38 7.22 17.96 15.02
CA ILE A 38 7.56 17.35 13.73
C ILE A 38 8.21 16.01 13.98
N GLY A 39 8.09 15.10 13.03
CA GLY A 39 8.73 13.80 13.14
C GLY A 39 9.09 13.21 11.80
N THR A 40 9.95 12.21 11.88
CA THR A 40 10.39 11.40 10.74
C THR A 40 10.43 9.95 11.18
N GLN A 41 10.10 9.05 10.26
CA GLN A 41 10.11 7.62 10.51
C GLN A 41 10.55 6.84 9.28
N TYR A 42 11.35 5.82 9.54
CA TYR A 42 11.68 4.78 8.60
C TYR A 42 10.59 3.71 8.63
N ARG A 43 10.21 3.18 7.46
CA ARG A 43 9.12 2.23 7.31
C ARG A 43 9.56 1.03 6.49
N VAL A 44 9.29 -0.15 7.04
CA VAL A 44 9.34 -1.42 6.32
C VAL A 44 7.91 -1.85 6.06
N GLY A 45 7.60 -2.28 4.84
CA GLY A 45 6.28 -2.72 4.42
C GLY A 45 6.32 -4.14 3.85
N VAL A 46 5.39 -4.98 4.26
CA VAL A 46 5.19 -6.36 3.77
C VAL A 46 3.84 -6.39 3.03
N PRO A 47 3.84 -6.58 1.70
CA PRO A 47 2.62 -6.53 0.91
C PRO A 47 1.73 -7.74 1.19
N ASN A 48 0.42 -7.49 1.28
CA ASN A 48 -0.63 -8.49 1.30
C ASN A 48 -1.57 -8.26 0.11
N PHE A 49 -0.98 -8.08 -1.07
CA PHE A 49 -1.76 -7.78 -2.27
C PHE A 49 -2.56 -8.99 -2.72
N SER A 50 -3.77 -8.75 -3.20
CA SER A 50 -4.72 -9.82 -3.51
C SER A 50 -5.55 -9.50 -4.75
N SER A 51 -6.27 -10.51 -5.26
CA SER A 51 -7.23 -10.34 -6.35
C SER A 51 -6.62 -9.69 -7.61
N PHE A 52 -5.39 -10.07 -7.96
CA PHE A 52 -4.80 -9.64 -9.21
C PHE A 52 -5.61 -10.22 -10.38
N SER A 53 -6.00 -9.35 -11.31
CA SER A 53 -6.53 -9.75 -12.61
C SER A 53 -6.24 -8.68 -13.63
N ALA A 54 -6.20 -9.04 -14.91
CA ALA A 54 -6.05 -8.08 -15.99
C ALA A 54 -6.80 -8.55 -17.22
N GLN A 55 -7.38 -7.61 -17.94
CA GLN A 55 -8.14 -7.87 -19.15
C GLN A 55 -8.20 -6.61 -20.02
N GLU A 56 -8.43 -6.81 -21.30
CA GLU A 56 -8.87 -5.74 -22.19
C GLU A 56 -10.18 -5.14 -21.66
N THR A 57 -10.34 -3.83 -21.81
CA THR A 57 -11.48 -3.06 -21.29
C THR A 57 -12.80 -3.52 -21.91
N LEU A 58 -12.75 -4.03 -23.15
CA LEU A 58 -13.91 -4.65 -23.80
C LEU A 58 -14.13 -6.06 -23.24
N PRO A 59 -15.29 -6.32 -22.59
CA PRO A 59 -15.55 -7.58 -21.93
C PRO A 59 -15.46 -8.78 -22.88
N GLY A 60 -14.83 -9.86 -22.40
CA GLY A 60 -14.79 -11.15 -23.11
C GLY A 60 -13.75 -11.25 -24.22
N LEU A 61 -12.98 -10.20 -24.52
CA LEU A 61 -11.84 -10.28 -25.46
C LEU A 61 -10.72 -11.12 -24.88
N THR A 62 -10.22 -10.75 -23.69
CA THR A 62 -9.16 -11.53 -23.04
C THR A 62 -9.73 -12.87 -22.58
N LYS A 63 -9.19 -13.96 -23.13
CA LYS A 63 -9.53 -15.34 -22.73
C LYS A 63 -8.58 -15.86 -21.68
N LYS A 64 -7.29 -15.50 -21.78
CA LYS A 64 -6.25 -16.02 -20.89
C LYS A 64 -5.07 -15.06 -20.78
N ILE A 65 -4.40 -15.11 -19.63
CA ILE A 65 -3.18 -14.36 -19.35
C ILE A 65 -1.98 -15.31 -19.41
N PHE A 66 -0.88 -14.86 -20.01
CA PHE A 66 0.37 -15.60 -20.09
C PHE A 66 1.55 -14.74 -19.65
N GLY A 67 2.41 -15.27 -18.79
CA GLY A 67 3.69 -14.65 -18.42
C GLY A 67 4.75 -14.90 -19.49
N LEU A 68 5.68 -13.94 -19.63
CA LEU A 68 6.83 -14.10 -20.51
C LEU A 68 7.70 -15.28 -20.04
N GLY A 69 8.34 -16.00 -20.96
CA GLY A 69 9.21 -17.13 -20.64
C GLY A 69 10.41 -16.76 -19.77
N PHE A 70 10.96 -17.73 -19.04
CA PHE A 70 12.02 -17.50 -18.06
C PHE A 70 13.27 -16.82 -18.63
N THR A 71 13.66 -17.18 -19.85
CA THR A 71 14.86 -16.68 -20.53
C THR A 71 14.53 -15.82 -21.76
N GLU A 72 13.27 -15.41 -21.91
CA GLU A 72 12.79 -14.70 -23.07
C GLU A 72 12.81 -13.19 -22.79
N SER A 73 13.33 -12.39 -23.71
CA SER A 73 13.30 -10.92 -23.62
C SER A 73 12.41 -10.27 -24.69
N ASP A 74 11.99 -11.04 -25.68
CA ASP A 74 11.22 -10.54 -26.81
C ASP A 74 9.73 -10.55 -26.50
N ILE A 75 9.20 -9.39 -26.10
CA ILE A 75 7.78 -9.20 -25.80
C ILE A 75 6.89 -9.16 -27.05
N THR A 76 7.48 -9.15 -28.26
CA THR A 76 6.73 -9.04 -29.52
C THR A 76 6.35 -10.39 -30.11
N LYS A 77 6.98 -11.49 -29.65
CA LYS A 77 6.74 -12.84 -30.16
C LYS A 77 5.75 -13.59 -29.29
N HIS A 78 4.66 -14.05 -29.88
CA HIS A 78 3.65 -14.88 -29.19
C HIS A 78 4.30 -16.13 -28.55
N GLY A 79 5.26 -16.75 -29.24
CA GLY A 79 5.95 -17.95 -28.79
C GLY A 79 6.81 -17.75 -27.53
N SER A 80 7.11 -16.51 -27.14
CA SER A 80 7.89 -16.21 -25.93
C SER A 80 7.03 -16.24 -24.66
N PHE A 81 5.70 -16.19 -24.76
CA PHE A 81 4.79 -16.24 -23.61
C PHE A 81 4.38 -17.67 -23.27
N LYS A 82 5.04 -18.25 -22.26
CA LYS A 82 4.91 -19.68 -21.91
C LYS A 82 4.49 -19.91 -20.46
N GLN A 83 4.57 -18.90 -19.59
CA GLN A 83 4.36 -19.04 -18.16
C GLN A 83 2.93 -18.72 -17.74
N VAL A 84 2.54 -19.21 -16.56
CA VAL A 84 1.39 -18.67 -15.84
C VAL A 84 1.83 -17.37 -15.19
N TYR A 85 1.02 -16.33 -15.30
CA TYR A 85 1.30 -15.05 -14.66
C TYR A 85 0.50 -14.91 -13.37
N ASP A 86 1.19 -14.99 -12.24
CA ASP A 86 0.64 -14.80 -10.90
C ASP A 86 1.65 -14.02 -10.04
N PRO A 87 1.59 -12.67 -10.07
CA PRO A 87 2.63 -11.84 -9.50
C PRO A 87 2.58 -11.82 -7.96
N THR A 88 3.72 -12.09 -7.33
CA THR A 88 3.98 -11.77 -5.92
C THR A 88 4.84 -10.51 -5.83
N TYR A 89 4.87 -9.85 -4.67
CA TYR A 89 5.54 -8.56 -4.48
C TYR A 89 6.48 -8.61 -3.29
N ALA A 90 7.68 -8.06 -3.47
CA ALA A 90 8.71 -8.03 -2.46
C ALA A 90 8.36 -7.03 -1.36
N SER A 91 8.87 -7.29 -0.16
CA SER A 91 8.78 -6.33 0.94
C SER A 91 9.56 -5.05 0.63
N ASN A 92 8.98 -3.92 1.01
CA ASN A 92 9.60 -2.60 0.91
C ASN A 92 10.51 -2.36 2.12
N PHE A 93 11.79 -2.09 1.87
CA PHE A 93 12.79 -1.73 2.90
C PHE A 93 13.32 -0.29 2.73
N ALA A 94 12.73 0.51 1.85
CA ALA A 94 13.15 1.90 1.61
C ALA A 94 12.02 2.89 1.90
N GLY A 95 11.02 2.48 2.69
CA GLY A 95 9.91 3.33 3.05
C GLY A 95 10.33 4.43 4.00
N PHE A 96 9.77 5.62 3.81
CA PHE A 96 10.00 6.76 4.69
C PHE A 96 8.72 7.56 4.85
N SER A 97 8.64 8.28 5.97
CA SER A 97 7.51 9.14 6.26
C SER A 97 7.90 10.33 7.12
N GLY A 98 7.25 11.45 6.88
CA GLY A 98 7.32 12.65 7.70
C GLY A 98 5.96 12.95 8.32
N VAL A 99 5.97 13.45 9.54
CA VAL A 99 4.76 13.79 10.29
C VAL A 99 4.85 15.21 10.85
N VAL A 100 3.73 15.92 10.80
CA VAL A 100 3.49 17.13 11.59
C VAL A 100 2.32 16.84 12.49
N GLY A 101 2.49 16.97 13.80
CA GLY A 101 1.45 16.61 14.76
C GLY A 101 1.24 17.67 15.83
N TYR A 102 0.12 17.53 16.54
CA TYR A 102 -0.25 18.35 17.67
C TYR A 102 -0.74 17.46 18.82
N TYR A 103 -0.19 17.68 20.02
CA TYR A 103 -0.67 17.06 21.25
C TYR A 103 -1.89 17.80 21.79
N VAL A 104 -2.88 17.03 22.22
CA VAL A 104 -4.03 17.47 23.02
C VAL A 104 -4.15 16.50 24.20
N ASP A 105 -3.45 16.80 25.29
CA ASP A 105 -3.25 15.87 26.42
C ASP A 105 -2.75 14.48 25.96
N CYS A 106 -3.56 13.44 26.12
CA CYS A 106 -3.30 12.06 25.72
C CYS A 106 -3.68 11.74 24.26
N PHE A 107 -4.23 12.70 23.53
CA PHE A 107 -4.56 12.58 22.12
C PHE A 107 -3.54 13.29 21.24
N ARG A 108 -3.33 12.77 20.03
CA ARG A 108 -2.53 13.44 19.00
C ARG A 108 -3.26 13.43 17.68
N ILE A 109 -3.16 14.53 16.97
CA ILE A 109 -3.58 14.61 15.56
C ILE A 109 -2.30 14.73 14.75
N GLU A 110 -2.09 13.80 13.82
CA GLU A 110 -0.89 13.70 12.99
C GLU A 110 -1.25 13.82 11.51
N PHE A 111 -0.67 14.79 10.81
CA PHE A 111 -0.64 14.82 9.36
C PHE A 111 0.62 14.11 8.88
N GLU A 112 0.46 12.98 8.23
CA GLU A 112 1.54 12.11 7.78
C GLU A 112 1.62 12.09 6.24
N GLY A 113 2.82 12.32 5.70
CA GLY A 113 3.17 11.97 4.33
C GLY A 113 4.11 10.77 4.30
N SER A 114 3.86 9.77 3.46
CA SER A 114 4.73 8.60 3.32
C SER A 114 4.91 8.12 1.89
N TYR A 115 6.03 7.42 1.68
CA TYR A 115 6.40 6.80 0.41
C TYR A 115 6.79 5.34 0.64
N GLU A 116 6.22 4.44 -0.16
CA GLU A 116 6.53 3.01 -0.14
C GLU A 116 6.53 2.44 -1.56
N ASN A 117 7.44 1.53 -1.86
CA ASN A 117 7.57 0.92 -3.17
C ASN A 117 7.70 -0.60 -3.06
N PHE A 118 6.78 -1.33 -3.70
CA PHE A 118 6.71 -2.78 -3.69
C PHE A 118 6.99 -3.30 -5.09
N GLU A 119 8.19 -3.82 -5.31
CA GLU A 119 8.59 -4.38 -6.60
C GLU A 119 8.03 -5.80 -6.78
N PRO A 120 7.72 -6.24 -8.01
CA PRO A 120 7.34 -7.62 -8.25
C PRO A 120 8.49 -8.56 -7.89
N GLU A 121 8.19 -9.70 -7.28
CA GLU A 121 9.21 -10.71 -7.02
C GLU A 121 9.61 -11.43 -8.30
N ARG A 122 10.89 -11.77 -8.37
CA ARG A 122 11.45 -12.56 -9.47
C ARG A 122 10.88 -13.99 -9.52
N GLN A 123 10.43 -14.53 -8.40
CA GLN A 123 9.99 -15.94 -8.27
C GLN A 123 11.04 -16.90 -8.87
N TRP A 124 10.66 -17.70 -9.87
CA TRP A 124 11.47 -18.71 -10.56
C TRP A 124 12.29 -18.18 -11.75
N TYR A 125 12.16 -16.90 -12.10
CA TYR A 125 12.89 -16.33 -13.23
C TYR A 125 14.39 -16.24 -12.94
N PRO A 126 15.30 -16.32 -13.92
CA PRO A 126 16.75 -16.22 -13.70
C PRO A 126 17.19 -14.87 -13.12
N GLU A 127 18.34 -14.86 -12.43
CA GLU A 127 18.88 -13.65 -11.81
C GLU A 127 19.24 -12.62 -12.89
N GLY A 128 18.97 -11.34 -12.62
CA GLY A 128 19.12 -10.25 -13.59
C GLY A 128 18.03 -10.17 -14.66
N SER A 129 17.18 -11.19 -14.81
CA SER A 129 16.08 -11.18 -15.79
C SER A 129 14.94 -10.24 -15.37
N GLN A 130 14.43 -9.47 -16.34
CA GLN A 130 13.24 -8.63 -16.17
C GLN A 130 11.95 -9.29 -16.70
N SER A 131 12.03 -10.53 -17.19
CA SER A 131 10.90 -11.18 -17.87
C SER A 131 9.68 -11.39 -16.98
N HIS A 132 9.88 -11.53 -15.66
CA HIS A 132 8.82 -11.66 -14.66
C HIS A 132 7.90 -10.42 -14.58
N LYS A 133 8.31 -9.28 -15.14
CA LYS A 133 7.49 -8.06 -15.18
C LYS A 133 6.47 -8.07 -16.32
N PHE A 134 6.67 -8.87 -17.36
CA PHE A 134 5.87 -8.82 -18.57
C PHE A 134 4.86 -9.96 -18.66
N PHE A 135 3.64 -9.62 -19.06
CA PHE A 135 2.58 -10.58 -19.29
C PHE A 135 1.66 -10.16 -20.44
N ALA A 136 1.17 -11.15 -21.17
CA ALA A 136 0.30 -10.98 -22.31
C ALA A 136 -1.17 -11.24 -21.93
N LEU A 137 -2.05 -10.39 -22.45
CA LEU A 137 -3.49 -10.62 -22.49
C LEU A 137 -3.83 -11.22 -23.85
N SER A 138 -4.12 -12.53 -23.89
CA SER A 138 -4.44 -13.26 -25.12
C SER A 138 -5.94 -13.24 -25.40
N ARG A 139 -6.29 -13.04 -26.67
CA ARG A 139 -7.68 -13.18 -27.17
C ARG A 139 -8.09 -14.61 -27.48
N ASP A 140 -7.14 -15.54 -27.45
CA ASP A 140 -7.36 -16.98 -27.63
C ASP A 140 -6.92 -17.77 -26.38
N ASN A 141 -7.40 -19.01 -26.26
CA ASN A 141 -7.03 -19.92 -25.16
C ASN A 141 -5.55 -20.32 -25.18
N THR A 142 -4.88 -20.11 -26.30
CA THR A 142 -3.45 -20.34 -26.53
C THR A 142 -2.83 -19.04 -27.07
N MET A 143 -1.52 -18.88 -26.90
CA MET A 143 -0.80 -17.76 -27.51
C MET A 143 -0.76 -17.93 -29.03
N SER A 144 -1.13 -16.88 -29.76
CA SER A 144 -1.16 -16.87 -31.22
C SER A 144 -0.72 -15.52 -31.74
N ASP A 145 -0.17 -15.51 -32.95
CA ASP A 145 0.39 -14.30 -33.54
C ASP A 145 -0.67 -13.22 -33.74
N ASN A 146 -0.31 -11.96 -33.48
CA ASN A 146 -1.20 -10.80 -33.68
C ASN A 146 -2.55 -10.85 -32.93
N LYS A 147 -2.63 -11.59 -31.82
CA LYS A 147 -3.86 -11.78 -31.03
C LYS A 147 -3.69 -11.52 -29.53
N PHE A 148 -2.67 -10.77 -29.16
CA PHE A 148 -2.37 -10.43 -27.77
C PHE A 148 -1.85 -9.00 -27.65
N ILE A 149 -2.01 -8.41 -26.47
CA ILE A 149 -1.27 -7.22 -26.03
C ILE A 149 -0.40 -7.60 -24.85
N VAL A 150 0.64 -6.80 -24.55
CA VAL A 150 1.52 -7.02 -23.40
C VAL A 150 1.43 -5.84 -22.45
N LEU A 151 1.38 -6.15 -21.17
CA LEU A 151 1.46 -5.20 -20.07
C LEU A 151 2.76 -5.43 -19.29
N GLU A 152 3.25 -4.35 -18.67
CA GLU A 152 4.44 -4.37 -17.83
C GLU A 152 4.07 -4.01 -16.38
N ASN A 153 4.34 -4.94 -15.46
CA ASN A 153 4.21 -4.76 -14.03
C ASN A 153 5.54 -4.30 -13.44
N ASN A 154 5.63 -3.00 -13.18
CA ASN A 154 6.78 -2.38 -12.52
C ASN A 154 6.63 -2.31 -10.99
N GLY A 155 5.67 -3.02 -10.42
CA GLY A 155 5.39 -2.96 -8.99
C GLY A 155 4.27 -1.99 -8.64
N VAL A 156 4.11 -1.78 -7.34
CA VAL A 156 3.18 -0.80 -6.76
C VAL A 156 3.98 0.23 -5.99
N MET A 157 3.98 1.45 -6.49
CA MET A 157 4.51 2.59 -5.75
C MET A 157 3.35 3.36 -5.11
N ASN A 158 3.43 3.58 -3.81
CA ASN A 158 2.43 4.30 -3.03
C ASN A 158 3.02 5.58 -2.44
N LYS A 159 2.38 6.71 -2.70
CA LYS A 159 2.60 7.97 -1.99
C LYS A 159 1.33 8.34 -1.25
N SER A 160 1.36 8.32 0.08
CA SER A 160 0.16 8.54 0.89
C SER A 160 0.22 9.82 1.71
N LEU A 161 -0.94 10.44 1.88
CA LEU A 161 -1.19 11.57 2.75
C LEU A 161 -2.32 11.18 3.70
N ASN A 162 -2.01 11.03 4.99
CA ASN A 162 -2.92 10.54 6.00
C ASN A 162 -3.11 11.57 7.11
N VAL A 163 -4.31 11.63 7.67
CA VAL A 163 -4.58 12.25 8.97
C VAL A 163 -4.82 11.13 9.97
N ASN A 164 -3.95 11.01 10.96
CA ASN A 164 -4.02 10.01 12.01
C ASN A 164 -4.50 10.63 13.32
N PHE A 165 -5.45 9.97 13.96
CA PHE A 165 -5.90 10.27 15.32
C PHE A 165 -5.28 9.22 16.24
N CYS A 166 -4.39 9.67 17.11
CA CYS A 166 -3.64 8.82 18.02
C CYS A 166 -4.08 9.04 19.46
N TYR A 167 -3.97 7.98 20.24
CA TYR A 167 -4.18 7.97 21.68
C TYR A 167 -2.97 7.31 22.34
N ASP A 168 -2.36 8.02 23.28
CA ASP A 168 -1.24 7.53 24.08
C ASP A 168 -1.79 6.99 25.40
N VAL A 169 -1.69 5.67 25.61
CA VAL A 169 -2.37 4.94 26.69
C VAL A 169 -1.77 5.25 28.07
N ALA A 170 -0.46 5.50 28.11
CA ALA A 170 0.23 5.87 29.33
C ALA A 170 1.14 7.07 29.04
N GLN A 171 0.84 8.22 29.65
CA GLN A 171 1.75 9.35 29.73
C GLN A 171 2.23 9.44 31.18
N GLY A 172 3.52 9.20 31.45
CA GLY A 172 4.03 9.09 32.82
C GLY A 172 5.37 8.33 32.94
N HIS A 173 5.78 8.01 34.17
CA HIS A 173 7.07 7.40 34.58
C HIS A 173 7.40 6.02 33.98
N VAL A 174 6.63 5.54 33.00
CA VAL A 174 6.93 4.31 32.29
C VAL A 174 7.90 4.65 31.16
N PRO A 175 9.11 4.06 31.10
CA PRO A 175 10.06 4.34 30.03
C PRO A 175 9.52 3.99 28.63
N LEU A 176 8.45 3.18 28.56
CA LEU A 176 7.79 2.74 27.35
C LEU A 176 6.28 3.05 27.43
N ALA A 177 5.84 4.04 26.67
CA ALA A 177 4.47 4.53 26.63
C ALA A 177 3.72 3.99 25.40
N PRO A 178 2.76 3.05 25.53
CA PRO A 178 2.03 2.52 24.38
C PRO A 178 1.17 3.57 23.69
N TYR A 179 1.05 3.49 22.37
CA TYR A 179 0.13 4.30 21.58
C TYR A 179 -0.64 3.47 20.55
N ALA A 180 -1.81 3.96 20.17
CA ALA A 180 -2.58 3.45 19.05
C ALA A 180 -3.08 4.62 18.20
N CYS A 181 -3.14 4.44 16.89
CA CYS A 181 -3.67 5.42 15.96
C CYS A 181 -4.63 4.80 14.96
N ALA A 182 -5.64 5.58 14.56
CA ALA A 182 -6.48 5.30 13.42
C ALA A 182 -6.43 6.50 12.47
N GLY A 183 -6.20 6.23 11.18
CA GLY A 183 -6.00 7.26 10.18
C GLY A 183 -6.80 7.02 8.91
N ILE A 184 -7.10 8.12 8.24
CA ILE A 184 -7.74 8.15 6.92
C ILE A 184 -6.92 9.05 6.01
N GLY A 185 -6.89 8.74 4.72
CA GLY A 185 -6.03 9.45 3.82
C GLY A 185 -6.33 9.24 2.35
N ALA A 186 -5.43 9.77 1.55
CA ALA A 186 -5.41 9.62 0.11
C ALA A 186 -4.03 9.15 -0.34
N ASP A 187 -4.05 8.19 -1.26
CA ASP A 187 -2.89 7.53 -1.81
C ASP A 187 -2.79 7.82 -3.30
N TYR A 188 -1.62 8.23 -3.75
CA TYR A 188 -1.28 8.31 -5.16
C TYR A 188 -0.53 7.04 -5.56
N ILE A 189 -1.25 6.10 -6.17
CA ILE A 189 -0.72 4.78 -6.49
C ILE A 189 -0.34 4.71 -7.94
N LYS A 190 0.91 4.32 -8.20
CA LYS A 190 1.39 3.94 -9.53
C LYS A 190 1.40 2.42 -9.67
N PHE A 191 0.67 1.92 -10.66
CA PHE A 191 0.55 0.49 -10.97
C PHE A 191 0.25 0.31 -12.47
N LEU A 192 0.97 -0.58 -13.16
CA LEU A 192 0.87 -0.81 -14.61
C LEU A 192 0.90 0.49 -15.43
N GLY A 193 1.91 1.33 -15.16
CA GLY A 193 2.17 2.58 -15.89
C GLY A 193 1.27 3.77 -15.55
N ILE A 194 0.06 3.52 -15.02
CA ILE A 194 -0.85 4.60 -14.61
C ILE A 194 -0.62 5.03 -13.17
N SER A 195 -0.93 6.28 -12.87
CA SER A 195 -0.95 6.83 -11.51
C SER A 195 -2.32 7.40 -11.19
N LEU A 196 -2.94 6.93 -10.11
CA LEU A 196 -4.30 7.31 -9.74
C LEU A 196 -4.41 7.65 -8.25
N PRO A 197 -5.13 8.72 -7.88
CA PRO A 197 -5.48 8.98 -6.49
C PRO A 197 -6.56 7.99 -6.02
N LYS A 198 -6.38 7.43 -4.83
CA LYS A 198 -7.32 6.52 -4.16
C LYS A 198 -7.45 6.90 -2.69
N PHE A 199 -8.60 6.59 -2.10
CA PHE A 199 -8.77 6.76 -0.66
C PHE A 199 -8.08 5.61 0.09
N SER A 200 -7.56 5.87 1.28
CA SER A 200 -6.91 4.87 2.13
C SER A 200 -7.28 5.05 3.59
N TYR A 201 -7.07 3.98 4.36
CA TYR A 201 -7.15 4.02 5.80
C TYR A 201 -5.97 3.25 6.39
N GLN A 202 -5.60 3.64 7.59
CA GLN A 202 -4.43 3.12 8.26
C GLN A 202 -4.71 2.95 9.75
N VAL A 203 -4.10 1.93 10.35
CA VAL A 203 -4.06 1.77 11.80
C VAL A 203 -2.62 1.56 12.22
N LYS A 204 -2.25 2.10 13.38
CA LYS A 204 -0.91 1.98 13.96
C LYS A 204 -1.00 1.62 15.42
N PHE A 205 -0.03 0.89 15.91
CA PHE A 205 0.14 0.62 17.32
C PHE A 205 1.63 0.51 17.62
N GLY A 206 2.05 1.01 18.76
CA GLY A 206 3.47 1.01 19.08
C GLY A 206 3.74 1.50 20.48
N VAL A 207 5.00 1.83 20.71
CA VAL A 207 5.51 2.37 21.97
C VAL A 207 6.32 3.62 21.69
N ASN A 208 6.19 4.60 22.57
CA ASN A 208 7.02 5.79 22.62
C ASN A 208 8.07 5.62 23.72
N TYR A 209 9.27 6.15 23.48
CA TYR A 209 10.37 6.19 24.44
C TYR A 209 10.92 7.63 24.52
N PRO A 210 10.70 8.35 25.63
CA PRO A 210 11.20 9.72 25.79
C PRO A 210 12.72 9.71 26.00
N ILE A 211 13.47 10.36 25.11
CA ILE A 211 14.93 10.57 25.30
C ILE A 211 15.18 11.82 26.14
N SER A 212 14.45 12.90 25.83
CA SER A 212 14.56 14.19 26.50
C SER A 212 13.20 14.89 26.48
N VAL A 213 13.11 16.07 27.11
CA VAL A 213 11.86 16.86 27.17
C VAL A 213 11.29 17.15 25.77
N ASN A 214 12.16 17.28 24.75
CA ASN A 214 11.76 17.67 23.39
C ASN A 214 11.92 16.55 22.36
N ILE A 215 12.51 15.41 22.72
CA ILE A 215 12.83 14.32 21.77
C ILE A 215 12.22 13.01 22.24
N MET A 216 11.42 12.40 21.37
CA MET A 216 10.77 11.12 21.62
C MET A 216 11.03 10.14 20.50
N LEU A 217 11.57 8.97 20.82
CA LEU A 217 11.60 7.84 19.90
C LEU A 217 10.24 7.15 19.90
N PHE A 218 9.92 6.50 18.79
CA PHE A 218 8.81 5.57 18.74
C PHE A 218 9.11 4.41 17.81
N GLY A 219 8.48 3.28 18.10
CA GLY A 219 8.52 2.10 17.26
C GLY A 219 7.20 1.37 17.34
N GLY A 220 6.74 0.85 16.21
CA GLY A 220 5.40 0.25 16.14
C GLY A 220 5.17 -0.57 14.88
N GLY A 221 4.02 -1.23 14.86
CA GLY A 221 3.45 -1.86 13.69
C GLY A 221 2.34 -1.00 13.10
N TYR A 222 2.15 -1.10 11.79
CA TYR A 222 1.02 -0.48 11.11
C TYR A 222 0.40 -1.40 10.07
N TYR A 223 -0.87 -1.15 9.77
CA TYR A 223 -1.57 -1.73 8.64
C TYR A 223 -2.13 -0.60 7.79
N HIS A 224 -1.92 -0.66 6.49
CA HIS A 224 -2.37 0.33 5.53
C HIS A 224 -3.18 -0.36 4.43
N LYS A 225 -4.34 0.22 4.10
CA LYS A 225 -5.21 -0.32 3.06
C LYS A 225 -5.76 0.76 2.16
N VAL A 226 -5.62 0.49 0.87
CA VAL A 226 -6.17 1.29 -0.20
C VAL A 226 -7.59 0.81 -0.51
N VAL A 227 -8.52 1.76 -0.58
CA VAL A 227 -9.91 1.49 -0.95
C VAL A 227 -10.05 1.45 -2.47
N GLY A 228 -10.55 0.32 -2.96
CA GLY A 228 -10.82 0.08 -4.37
C GLY A 228 -9.65 -0.57 -5.09
N ASN A 229 -9.94 -1.63 -5.82
CA ASN A 229 -8.94 -2.48 -6.46
C ASN A 229 -8.83 -2.27 -7.97
N LYS A 230 -9.68 -1.46 -8.60
CA LYS A 230 -9.68 -1.30 -10.07
C LYS A 230 -8.69 -0.25 -10.56
N TYR A 231 -8.09 -0.52 -11.71
CA TYR A 231 -7.15 0.32 -12.44
C TYR A 231 -7.54 0.28 -13.92
N GLY A 232 -8.14 1.37 -14.41
CA GLY A 232 -8.62 1.46 -15.79
C GLY A 232 -7.57 2.10 -16.70
N ARG A 233 -7.55 1.70 -17.98
CA ARG A 233 -6.67 2.24 -19.02
C ARG A 233 -5.18 2.16 -18.67
N VAL A 234 -4.76 0.98 -18.21
CA VAL A 234 -3.36 0.71 -17.89
C VAL A 234 -2.47 0.81 -19.14
N GLU A 235 -1.18 1.07 -18.95
CA GLU A 235 -0.23 1.27 -20.03
C GLU A 235 0.08 -0.05 -20.75
N ILE A 236 0.05 -0.02 -22.08
CA ILE A 236 0.33 -1.19 -22.93
C ILE A 236 1.78 -1.10 -23.39
N ALA A 237 2.61 -2.06 -22.96
CA ALA A 237 4.02 -2.15 -23.32
C ALA A 237 4.22 -2.62 -24.77
N TYR A 238 3.36 -3.50 -25.26
CA TYR A 238 3.35 -3.90 -26.67
C TYR A 238 1.93 -4.10 -27.18
N HIS A 239 1.69 -3.53 -28.36
CA HIS A 239 0.47 -3.68 -29.13
C HIS A 239 0.86 -4.08 -30.56
N PRO A 240 0.31 -5.19 -31.10
CA PRO A 240 0.63 -5.62 -32.46
C PRO A 240 0.15 -4.59 -33.49
N SER A 241 0.91 -4.42 -34.56
CA SER A 241 0.63 -3.44 -35.62
C SER A 241 -0.59 -3.81 -36.46
N ALA A 242 -0.90 -5.10 -36.59
CA ALA A 242 -2.04 -5.60 -37.34
C ALA A 242 -2.76 -6.72 -36.57
N PHE A 243 -3.65 -6.36 -35.65
CA PHE A 243 -4.54 -7.32 -35.00
C PHE A 243 -5.31 -8.15 -36.04
N SER A 244 -5.28 -9.47 -35.89
CA SER A 244 -6.07 -10.37 -36.73
C SER A 244 -7.56 -10.25 -36.44
N ASP A 245 -7.92 -10.05 -35.17
CA ASP A 245 -9.31 -9.99 -34.71
C ASP A 245 -9.75 -8.55 -34.40
N VAL A 246 -11.01 -8.23 -34.71
CA VAL A 246 -11.64 -6.96 -34.29
C VAL A 246 -11.90 -7.02 -32.78
N PRO A 247 -11.63 -5.97 -32.00
CA PRO A 247 -11.18 -4.63 -32.42
C PRO A 247 -9.66 -4.51 -32.57
N LYS A 248 -9.23 -3.73 -33.56
CA LYS A 248 -7.81 -3.50 -33.85
C LYS A 248 -7.12 -2.51 -32.92
N THR A 249 -7.88 -1.81 -32.10
CA THR A 249 -7.39 -0.93 -31.04
C THR A 249 -8.09 -1.29 -29.75
N THR A 250 -7.34 -1.28 -28.66
CA THR A 250 -7.85 -1.69 -27.36
C THR A 250 -7.22 -0.89 -26.24
N SER A 251 -7.81 -0.99 -25.06
CA SER A 251 -7.21 -0.54 -23.81
C SER A 251 -7.31 -1.68 -22.82
N ALA A 252 -6.48 -1.67 -21.79
CA ALA A 252 -6.52 -2.68 -20.74
C ALA A 252 -6.96 -2.09 -19.41
N SER A 253 -7.44 -2.97 -18.54
CA SER A 253 -7.75 -2.69 -17.15
C SER A 253 -7.22 -3.83 -16.29
N ALA A 254 -6.90 -3.50 -15.05
CA ALA A 254 -6.45 -4.48 -14.08
C ALA A 254 -7.15 -4.28 -12.74
N THR A 255 -7.19 -5.34 -11.95
CA THR A 255 -7.53 -5.26 -10.54
C THR A 255 -6.34 -5.69 -9.69
N LEU A 256 -6.14 -5.01 -8.57
CA LEU A 256 -5.20 -5.39 -7.52
C LEU A 256 -5.71 -4.80 -6.20
N GLY A 257 -6.01 -5.66 -5.24
CA GLY A 257 -6.23 -5.28 -3.85
C GLY A 257 -4.89 -4.89 -3.24
N THR A 258 -4.80 -3.66 -2.75
CA THR A 258 -3.55 -3.09 -2.23
C THR A 258 -3.71 -2.84 -0.74
N ASP A 259 -3.25 -3.80 0.05
CA ASP A 259 -3.09 -3.66 1.49
C ASP A 259 -1.81 -4.32 1.96
N TYR A 260 -1.26 -3.82 3.06
CA TYR A 260 0.05 -4.23 3.53
C TYR A 260 0.22 -3.93 5.02
N PHE A 261 1.04 -4.76 5.66
CA PHE A 261 1.47 -4.58 7.05
C PHE A 261 2.85 -3.97 7.06
N GLY A 262 3.26 -3.35 8.15
CA GLY A 262 4.61 -2.85 8.24
C GLY A 262 5.05 -2.52 9.65
N TRP A 263 6.33 -2.19 9.74
CA TRP A 263 6.97 -1.74 10.97
C TRP A 263 7.51 -0.34 10.74
N GLU A 264 7.39 0.50 11.75
CA GLU A 264 7.91 1.87 11.75
C GLU A 264 8.81 2.09 12.95
N VAL A 265 9.89 2.83 12.74
CA VAL A 265 10.74 3.38 13.80
C VAL A 265 11.03 4.82 13.45
N GLY A 266 10.84 5.72 14.40
CA GLY A 266 10.97 7.14 14.14
C GLY A 266 11.28 7.97 15.38
N MET A 267 11.39 9.27 15.12
CA MET A 267 11.64 10.30 16.12
C MET A 267 10.65 11.44 15.96
N ARG A 268 10.20 12.00 17.08
CA ARG A 268 9.40 13.22 17.17
C ARG A 268 10.18 14.29 17.93
N PHE A 269 10.09 15.52 17.46
CA PHE A 269 10.72 16.70 18.01
C PHE A 269 9.62 17.71 18.36
N ALA A 270 9.43 17.96 19.65
CA ALA A 270 8.54 19.02 20.11
C ALA A 270 9.11 20.40 19.73
N LEU A 271 8.22 21.31 19.33
CA LEU A 271 8.54 22.68 18.91
C LEU A 271 8.25 23.70 20.01
#